data_AF-F5YSH0-F1
#
_entry.id   AF-F5YSH0-F1
#
_cell.length_a   1.000
_cell.length_b   1.000
_cell.length_c   1.000
_cell.angle_alpha   90.00
_cell.angle_beta   90.00
_cell.angle_gamma   90.00
#
_symmetry.space_group_name_H-M   'P 1'
#
loop_
_entity.id
_entity.type
_entity.pdbx_description
1 polymer ?
#
loop_
_entity_poly.entity_id
_entity_poly.type
_entity_poly.pdbx_seq_one_letter_code
_entity_poly.pdbx_strand_id
1 'polypeptide(L)' 'MPTALLRAWPVIGAGAAGFGCATIAAFAIPALESWRPVSVAGLGVGALGTTIFLLQRTAARRGARGAQTGLEHE' A
#
# COMPACT_ATOMS: atom_id res chain seq x y z
N MET A 1 12.20 -16.39 -9.83
CA MET A 1 11.13 -15.69 -9.07
C MET A 1 10.03 -15.28 -10.06
N PRO A 2 8.74 -15.51 -9.79
CA PRO A 2 7.65 -15.17 -10.70
C PRO A 2 7.57 -13.66 -10.94
N THR A 3 7.47 -13.21 -12.19
CA THR A 3 7.49 -11.79 -12.60
C THR A 3 6.38 -10.96 -11.97
N ALA A 4 5.28 -11.61 -11.55
CA ALA A 4 4.16 -10.95 -10.87
C ALA A 4 4.53 -10.40 -9.49
N LEU A 5 5.44 -11.07 -8.75
CA LEU A 5 5.90 -10.61 -7.43
C LEU A 5 6.90 -9.44 -7.51
N LEU A 6 7.44 -9.17 -8.70
CA LEU A 6 8.31 -8.01 -8.92
C LEU A 6 7.52 -6.70 -9.03
N ARG A 7 6.18 -6.77 -9.13
CA ARG A 7 5.31 -5.60 -9.20
C ARG A 7 4.74 -5.34 -7.80
N ALA A 8 4.88 -4.10 -7.32
CA ALA A 8 4.36 -3.71 -6.01
C ALA A 8 2.82 -3.86 -5.90
N TRP A 9 2.10 -3.66 -7.01
CA TRP A 9 0.63 -3.63 -7.03
C TRP A 9 -0.05 -4.94 -6.61
N PRO A 10 0.32 -6.13 -7.13
CA PRO A 10 -0.21 -7.40 -6.66
C PRO A 10 -0.04 -7.62 -5.15
N VAL A 11 1.11 -7.27 -4.59
CA VAL A 11 1.38 -7.44 -3.15
C VAL A 11 0.52 -6.50 -2.30
N ILE A 12 0.42 -5.23 -2.69
CA ILE A 12 -0.44 -4.25 -2.01
C ILE A 12 -1.91 -4.70 -2.07
N GLY A 13 -2.38 -5.15 -3.25
CA GLY A 13 -3.74 -5.62 -3.44
C GLY A 13 -4.06 -6.86 -2.60
N ALA A 14 -3.17 -7.85 -2.58
CA ALA A 14 -3.33 -9.05 -1.78
C ALA A 14 -3.38 -8.74 -0.28
N GLY A 15 -2.49 -7.87 0.22
CA GLY A 15 -2.47 -7.43 1.60
C GLY A 15 -3.75 -6.68 2.00
N ALA A 16 -4.18 -5.73 1.17
CA ALA A 16 -5.41 -4.96 1.40
C ALA A 16 -6.66 -5.84 1.41
N ALA A 17 -6.77 -6.78 0.47
CA ALA A 17 -7.87 -7.73 0.41
C ALA A 17 -7.88 -8.65 1.64
N GLY A 18 -6.72 -9.22 2.00
CA GLY A 18 -6.59 -10.10 3.15
C GLY A 18 -6.99 -9.44 4.46
N PHE A 19 -6.43 -8.26 4.75
CA PHE A 19 -6.77 -7.52 5.97
C PHE A 19 -8.19 -6.92 5.94
N GLY A 20 -8.71 -6.57 4.78
CA GLY A 20 -10.11 -6.17 4.59
C GLY A 20 -11.08 -7.29 4.94
N CYS A 21 -10.88 -8.48 4.36
CA CYS A 21 -11.66 -9.67 4.69
C CYS A 21 -11.54 -10.04 6.17
N ALA A 22 -10.33 -10.02 6.74
CA ALA A 22 -10.10 -10.32 8.16
C ALA A 22 -10.81 -9.30 9.08
N THR A 23 -10.86 -8.03 8.69
CA THR A 23 -11.57 -6.99 9.44
C THR A 23 -13.07 -7.21 9.38
N ILE A 24 -13.63 -7.49 8.20
CA ILE A 24 -15.05 -7.82 8.05
C ILE A 24 -15.41 -9.04 8.91
N ALA A 25 -14.62 -10.11 8.82
CA ALA A 25 -14.84 -11.34 9.58
C ALA A 25 -14.78 -11.11 11.10
N ALA A 26 -13.81 -10.32 11.58
CA ALA A 26 -13.63 -10.03 13.01
C ALA A 26 -14.77 -9.20 13.62
N PHE A 27 -15.53 -8.45 12.81
CA PHE A 27 -16.71 -7.69 13.26
C PHE A 27 -18.04 -8.41 13.00
N ALA A 28 -18.09 -9.31 12.00
CA ALA A 28 -19.29 -10.06 11.66
C ALA A 28 -19.44 -11.37 12.46
N ILE A 29 -18.33 -11.97 12.92
CA ILE A 29 -18.31 -13.29 13.55
C ILE A 29 -17.82 -13.14 15.01
N PRO A 30 -18.67 -13.41 16.03
CA PRO A 30 -18.29 -13.28 17.44
C PRO A 30 -17.05 -14.09 17.84
N ALA A 31 -16.88 -15.28 17.25
CA ALA A 31 -15.72 -16.13 17.51
C ALA A 31 -14.37 -15.51 17.04
N LEU A 32 -14.40 -14.50 16.17
CA LEU A 32 -13.21 -13.80 15.66
C LEU A 32 -13.03 -12.42 16.30
N GLU A 33 -13.77 -12.07 17.36
CA GLU A 33 -13.67 -10.76 18.00
C GLU A 33 -12.25 -10.42 18.47
N SER A 34 -11.49 -11.40 18.94
CA SER A 34 -10.09 -11.22 19.37
C SER A 34 -9.15 -10.79 18.24
N TRP A 35 -9.55 -10.95 16.97
CA TRP A 35 -8.76 -10.56 15.80
C TRP A 35 -8.94 -9.10 15.42
N ARG A 36 -9.93 -8.39 15.98
CA ARG A 36 -10.20 -6.98 15.63
C ARG A 36 -8.96 -6.07 15.73
N PRO A 37 -8.13 -6.14 16.80
CA PRO A 37 -6.96 -5.26 16.91
C PRO A 37 -5.94 -5.52 15.80
N VAL A 38 -5.63 -6.79 15.52
CA VAL A 38 -4.64 -7.16 14.50
C VAL A 38 -5.16 -6.88 13.08
N SER A 39 -6.43 -7.15 12.81
CA SER A 39 -7.04 -6.89 11.50
C SER A 39 -7.06 -5.39 11.18
N VAL A 40 -7.44 -4.55 12.15
CA VAL A 40 -7.44 -3.09 12.00
C VAL A 40 -6.02 -2.54 11.91
N ALA A 41 -5.09 -3.03 12.74
CA ALA A 41 -3.69 -2.62 12.68
C ALA A 41 -3.07 -2.92 11.31
N GLY A 42 -3.29 -4.11 10.76
CA GLY A 42 -2.77 -4.45 9.44
C GLY A 42 -3.40 -3.66 8.30
N LEU A 43 -4.71 -3.35 8.36
CA LEU A 43 -5.33 -2.40 7.43
C LEU A 43 -4.68 -1.01 7.52
N GLY A 44 -4.47 -0.50 8.74
CA GLY A 44 -3.84 0.80 8.97
C GLY A 44 -2.40 0.85 8.46
N VAL A 45 -1.61 -0.17 8.77
CA VAL A 45 -0.22 -0.30 8.28
C VAL A 45 -0.19 -0.42 6.76
N GLY A 46 -1.11 -1.19 6.16
CA GLY A 46 -1.24 -1.32 4.72
C GLY A 46 -1.56 0.01 4.04
N ALA A 47 -2.50 0.78 4.59
CA ALA A 47 -2.85 2.12 4.10
C ALA A 47 -1.67 3.10 4.22
N LEU A 48 -0.96 3.09 5.36
CA LEU A 48 0.21 3.92 5.58
C LEU A 48 1.34 3.58 4.59
N GLY A 49 1.70 2.30 4.47
CA GLY A 49 2.73 1.84 3.53
C GLY A 49 2.40 2.17 2.08
N THR A 50 1.13 1.97 1.68
CA THR A 50 0.66 2.33 0.33
C THR A 50 0.76 3.84 0.09
N THR A 51 0.38 4.65 1.08
CA THR A 51 0.48 6.12 0.98
C THR A 51 1.94 6.55 0.79
N ILE A 52 2.86 6.03 1.61
CA ILE A 52 4.29 6.30 1.49
C ILE A 52 4.80 5.92 0.10
N PHE A 53 4.45 4.72 -0.38
CA PHE A 53 4.84 4.25 -1.72
C PHE A 53 4.35 5.18 -2.84
N LEU A 54 3.10 5.65 -2.77
CA LEU A 54 2.53 6.57 -3.76
C LEU A 54 3.20 7.95 -3.72
N LEU A 55 3.52 8.45 -2.53
CA LEU A 55 4.29 9.68 -2.35
C LEU A 55 5.69 9.54 -2.96
N GLN A 56 6.39 8.46 -2.65
CA GLN A 56 7.71 8.15 -3.23
C GLN A 56 7.65 8.07 -4.76
N ARG A 57 6.65 7.38 -5.32
CA ARG A 57 6.46 7.26 -6.76
C ARG A 57 6.19 8.61 -7.42
N THR A 58 5.42 9.48 -6.75
CA THR A 58 5.12 10.83 -7.24
C THR A 58 6.35 11.72 -7.19
N ALA A 59 7.12 11.66 -6.09
CA ALA A 59 8.37 12.38 -5.92
C ALA A 59 9.41 11.95 -6.98
N ALA A 60 9.55 10.66 -7.25
CA ALA A 60 10.46 10.15 -8.29
C ALA A 60 10.12 10.69 -9.69
N ARG A 61 8.82 10.74 -10.04
CA ARG A 61 8.38 11.34 -11.33
C ARG A 61 8.62 12.86 -11.38
N ARG A 62 8.45 13.55 -10.24
CA ARG A 62 8.74 14.98 -10.15
C ARG A 62 10.23 15.26 -10.22
N GLY A 63 11.08 14.44 -9.61
CA GLY A 63 12.54 14.54 -9.71
C GLY A 63 13.04 14.41 -11.16
N ALA A 64 12.43 13.50 -11.94
CA ALA A 64 12.70 13.40 -13.37
C ALA A 64 12.34 14.69 -14.15
N ARG A 65 11.25 15.37 -13.77
CA ARG A 65 10.86 16.66 -14.35
C ARG A 65 11.72 17.82 -13.84
N GLY A 66 12.10 17.81 -12.56
CA GLY A 66 12.96 18.82 -11.93
C GLY A 66 14.36 18.88 -12.56
N ALA A 67 14.91 17.72 -12.93
CA ALA A 67 16.17 17.65 -13.67
C ALA A 67 16.05 18.18 -15.10
N GLN A 68 14.87 18.11 -15.72
CA GLN A 68 14.61 18.64 -17.06
C GLN A 68 14.38 20.17 -17.04
N THR A 69 13.69 20.71 -16.04
CA THR A 69 13.46 22.16 -15.89
C THR A 69 14.75 22.97 -15.67
N GLY A 70 15.86 22.33 -15.29
CA GLY A 70 17.17 22.99 -15.19
C GLY A 70 17.95 23.10 -16.50
N LEU A 71 17.52 22.38 -17.56
CA LEU A 71 18.23 22.33 -18.85
C LEU A 71 17.58 23.19 -19.95
N GLU A 72 16.38 23.72 -19.71
CA GLU A 72 15.64 24.58 -20.68
C GLU A 72 15.97 26.07 -20.52
N HIS A 73 16.92 26.42 -19.63
CA HIS A 73 17.27 27.80 -19.28
C HIS A 73 18.76 28.15 -19.51
N GLU A 74 19.49 27.34 -20.27
CA GLU A 74 20.85 27.64 -20.76
C GLU A 74 20.86 27.61 -22.30
#